data_AF-W7BJ76-F1
#
_entry.id   AF-W7BJ76-F1
#
_cell.length_a   1.000
_cell.length_b   1.000
_cell.length_c   1.000
_cell.angle_alpha   90.00
_cell.angle_beta   90.00
_cell.angle_gamma   90.00
#
_symmetry.space_group_name_H-M   'P 1'
#
loop_
_entity.id
_entity.type
_entity.pdbx_description
1 polymer ?
#
loop_
_entity_poly.entity_id
_entity_poly.type
_entity_poly.pdbx_seq_one_letter_code
_entity_poly.pdbx_strand_id
1 'polypeptide(L)'
;MSFLNNDNGPVGVGAFDFKIKSGGKTYDVFPQGNNFGDEFKPNEKLEGKAYFELPTSVKKGTLVYAPMDKELASWSIVIPEAK
;
A
#
# COMPACT_ATOMS: atom_id res chain seq x y z
N MET A 1 -0.71 -4.71 -6.67
CA MET A 1 0.53 -4.95 -5.92
C MET A 1 0.79 -6.43 -5.91
N SER A 2 2.06 -6.84 -5.90
CA SER A 2 2.49 -8.25 -5.88
C SER A 2 3.65 -8.36 -4.89
N PHE A 3 3.57 -9.33 -3.99
CA PHE A 3 4.52 -9.57 -2.91
C PHE A 3 5.06 -10.98 -3.04
N LEU A 4 6.36 -11.17 -2.79
CA LEU A 4 7.00 -12.48 -2.69
C LEU A 4 7.60 -12.61 -1.29
N ASN A 5 7.27 -13.68 -0.57
CA ASN A 5 7.85 -13.92 0.75
C ASN A 5 9.25 -14.53 0.56
N ASN A 6 10.28 -13.73 0.86
CA ASN A 6 11.69 -14.17 0.85
C ASN A 6 12.20 -14.53 2.25
N ASP A 7 11.34 -14.51 3.27
CA ASP A 7 11.69 -14.92 4.64
C ASP A 7 11.58 -16.44 4.83
N ASN A 8 12.09 -16.93 5.96
CA ASN A 8 12.11 -18.36 6.30
C ASN A 8 10.82 -18.85 6.99
N GLY A 9 9.82 -17.98 7.19
CA GLY A 9 8.55 -18.30 7.83
C GLY A 9 7.37 -17.57 7.19
N PRO A 10 6.12 -17.88 7.59
CA PRO A 10 4.94 -17.15 7.13
C PRO A 10 5.03 -15.66 7.48
N VAL A 11 4.56 -14.81 6.58
CA VAL A 11 4.49 -13.36 6.80
C VAL A 11 3.10 -12.84 6.45
N GLY A 12 2.62 -11.88 7.24
CA GLY A 12 1.39 -11.14 6.96
C GLY A 12 1.72 -9.81 6.29
N VAL A 13 1.01 -9.48 5.21
CA VAL A 13 1.06 -8.14 4.60
C VAL A 13 -0.37 -7.71 4.31
N GLY A 14 -0.75 -6.52 4.80
CA GLY A 14 -2.07 -5.93 4.58
C GLY A 14 -1.99 -4.61 3.82
N ALA A 15 -3.07 -4.26 3.13
CA ALA A 15 -3.18 -2.94 2.51
C ALA A 15 -2.98 -1.80 3.53
N PHE A 16 -3.44 -1.97 4.76
CA PHE A 16 -3.33 -0.97 5.84
C PHE A 16 -1.89 -0.72 6.33
N ASP A 17 -0.92 -1.52 5.89
CA ASP A 17 0.50 -1.19 6.06
C ASP A 17 0.95 -0.09 5.09
N PHE A 18 0.10 0.35 4.17
CA PHE A 18 0.42 1.36 3.16
C PHE A 18 -0.31 2.68 3.41
N LYS A 19 0.38 3.79 3.09
CA LYS A 19 -0.19 5.14 3.08
C LYS A 19 0.33 5.95 1.90
N ILE A 20 -0.45 6.91 1.41
CA ILE A 20 0.01 7.88 0.41
C ILE A 20 0.34 9.20 1.11
N LYS A 21 1.53 9.74 0.87
CA LYS A 21 1.92 11.09 1.30
C LYS A 21 1.94 12.05 0.12
N SER A 22 1.28 13.20 0.25
CA SER A 22 1.33 14.26 -0.76
C SER A 22 0.99 15.62 -0.17
N GLY A 23 1.76 16.65 -0.53
CA GLY A 23 1.49 18.03 -0.09
C GLY A 23 1.44 18.21 1.43
N GLY A 24 2.25 17.46 2.18
CA GLY A 24 2.24 17.47 3.65
C GLY A 24 1.08 16.72 4.31
N LYS A 25 0.19 16.09 3.52
CA LYS A 25 -0.91 15.26 4.00
C LYS A 25 -0.58 13.78 3.85
N THR A 26 -1.20 12.98 4.72
CA THR A 26 -1.20 11.52 4.66
C THR A 26 -2.61 11.05 4.35
N TYR A 27 -2.73 10.09 3.44
CA TYR A 27 -3.97 9.46 3.03
C TYR A 27 -3.87 7.97 3.34
N ASP A 28 -4.73 7.53 4.25
CA ASP A 28 -4.83 6.13 4.65
C ASP A 28 -5.66 5.34 3.63
N VAL A 29 -5.55 4.01 3.72
CA VAL A 29 -6.36 3.11 2.90
C VAL A 29 -7.85 3.35 3.14
N PHE A 30 -8.61 3.40 2.04
CA PHE A 30 -10.06 3.50 2.07
C PHE A 30 -10.66 2.17 2.58
N PRO A 31 -11.28 2.15 3.78
CA PRO A 31 -11.59 0.89 4.46
C PRO A 31 -12.70 0.07 3.79
N GLN A 32 -13.56 0.71 2.98
CA GLN A 32 -14.63 0.03 2.24
C GLN A 32 -14.16 -0.53 0.88
N GLY A 33 -12.89 -0.33 0.52
CA GLY A 33 -12.30 -0.94 -0.67
C GLY A 33 -12.12 -2.44 -0.50
N ASN A 34 -12.12 -3.20 -1.60
CA ASN A 34 -11.73 -4.62 -1.60
C ASN A 34 -10.20 -4.75 -1.48
N ASN A 35 -9.71 -4.40 -0.29
CA ASN A 35 -8.29 -4.30 0.02
C ASN A 35 -7.67 -5.68 0.21
N PHE A 36 -6.44 -5.85 -0.26
CA PHE A 36 -5.69 -7.09 -0.01
C PHE A 36 -5.27 -7.21 1.46
N GLY A 37 -5.12 -8.44 1.93
CA GLY A 37 -4.51 -8.77 3.20
C GLY A 37 -4.56 -10.26 3.44
N ASP A 38 -3.41 -10.87 3.70
CA ASP A 38 -3.33 -12.29 4.05
C ASP A 38 -1.97 -12.62 4.69
N GLU A 39 -1.89 -13.81 5.28
CA GLU A 39 -0.62 -14.49 5.60
C GLU A 39 -0.23 -15.43 4.45
N PHE A 40 1.06 -15.47 4.10
CA PHE A 40 1.56 -16.31 3.02
C PHE A 40 2.94 -16.91 3.35
N LYS A 41 3.16 -18.14 2.89
CA LYS A 41 4.34 -18.96 3.26
C LYS A 41 5.59 -18.54 2.49
N PRO A 42 6.79 -19.00 2.91
CA PRO A 42 8.02 -18.79 2.15
C PRO A 42 7.89 -19.19 0.69
N ASN A 43 8.38 -18.33 -0.21
CA ASN A 43 8.31 -18.44 -1.66
C ASN A 43 6.90 -18.35 -2.29
N GLU A 44 5.85 -18.11 -1.51
CA GLU A 44 4.52 -17.83 -2.04
C GLU A 44 4.37 -16.35 -2.43
N LYS A 45 3.38 -16.08 -3.29
CA LYS A 45 3.02 -14.74 -3.72
C LYS A 45 1.66 -14.32 -3.21
N LEU A 46 1.57 -13.07 -2.76
CA LEU A 46 0.31 -12.38 -2.51
C LEU A 46 0.12 -11.29 -3.56
N GLU A 47 -1.04 -11.28 -4.22
CA GLU A 47 -1.38 -10.24 -5.18
C GLU A 47 -2.72 -9.61 -4.85
N GLY A 48 -2.82 -8.29 -5.01
CA GLY A 48 -4.06 -7.61 -4.75
C GLY A 48 -3.97 -6.10 -4.94
N LYS A 49 -5.06 -5.43 -4.57
CA LYS A 49 -5.22 -3.97 -4.72
C LYS A 49 -5.39 -3.35 -3.34
N ALA A 50 -4.82 -2.16 -3.15
CA ALA A 50 -5.21 -1.27 -2.07
C ALA A 50 -5.91 -0.06 -2.68
N TYR A 51 -6.94 0.41 -2.00
CA TYR A 51 -7.76 1.52 -2.46
C TYR A 51 -7.52 2.72 -1.56
N PHE A 52 -7.43 3.90 -2.15
CA PHE A 52 -7.25 5.17 -1.46
C PHE A 52 -8.27 6.16 -1.99
N GLU A 53 -8.74 7.05 -1.13
CA GLU A 53 -9.57 8.18 -1.52
C GLU A 53 -8.72 9.45 -1.45
N LEU A 54 -8.68 10.18 -2.57
CA LEU A 54 -7.80 11.32 -2.76
C LEU A 54 -8.58 12.46 -3.43
N PRO A 55 -8.36 13.72 -3.03
CA PRO A 55 -8.86 14.86 -3.79
C PRO A 55 -8.33 14.85 -5.23
N THR A 56 -9.15 15.22 -6.21
CA THR A 56 -8.79 15.25 -7.64
C THR A 56 -7.64 16.22 -7.97
N SER A 57 -7.33 17.14 -7.05
CA SER A 57 -6.18 18.05 -7.12
C SER A 57 -4.83 17.35 -6.88
N VAL A 58 -4.82 16.16 -6.29
CA VAL A 58 -3.57 15.41 -6.03
C VAL A 58 -3.13 14.69 -7.29
N LYS A 59 -2.00 15.10 -7.87
CA LYS A 59 -1.46 14.54 -9.13
C LYS A 59 -0.18 13.72 -8.96
N LYS A 60 0.48 13.84 -7.81
CA LYS A 60 1.71 13.11 -7.46
C LYS A 60 1.77 12.87 -5.97
N GLY A 61 2.53 11.87 -5.54
CA GLY A 61 2.76 11.59 -4.13
C GLY A 61 3.81 10.52 -3.94
N THR A 62 3.89 10.02 -2.72
CA THR A 62 4.75 8.90 -2.33
C THR A 62 3.87 7.83 -1.71
N LEU A 63 3.87 6.64 -2.30
CA LEU A 63 3.34 5.44 -1.65
C LEU A 63 4.38 4.99 -0.62
N VAL A 64 3.98 4.77 0.62
CA VAL A 64 4.86 4.39 1.73
C VAL A 64 4.37 3.06 2.29
N TYR A 65 5.28 2.11 2.45
CA TYR A 65 5.07 0.89 3.23
C TYR A 65 5.60 1.12 4.65
N ALA A 66 4.69 1.07 5.62
CA ALA A 66 4.92 1.42 7.01
C ALA A 66 4.19 0.46 7.97
N PRO A 67 4.54 -0.83 8.00
CA PRO A 67 3.94 -1.78 8.95
C PRO A 67 4.25 -1.34 10.38
N MET A 68 3.24 -1.41 11.26
CA MET A 68 3.33 -0.91 12.66
C MET A 68 3.91 0.52 12.74
N ASP A 69 3.54 1.38 11.80
CA ASP A 69 4.00 2.77 11.67
C ASP A 69 5.51 2.97 11.46
N LYS A 70 6.25 1.91 11.15
CA LYS A 70 7.66 1.99 10.80
C LYS A 70 7.85 2.02 9.29
N GLU A 71 8.28 3.14 8.73
CA GLU A 71 8.57 3.26 7.29
C GLU A 71 9.74 2.37 6.88
N LEU A 72 9.48 1.39 6.00
CA LEU A 72 10.47 0.44 5.50
C LEU A 72 10.77 0.62 4.01
N ALA A 73 9.81 1.13 3.23
CA ALA A 73 10.00 1.38 1.81
C ALA A 73 9.07 2.51 1.31
N SER A 74 9.47 3.15 0.22
CA SER A 74 8.71 4.23 -0.39
C SER A 74 8.92 4.31 -1.90
N TRP A 75 7.86 4.69 -2.63
CA TRP A 75 7.87 4.83 -4.08
C TRP A 75 7.20 6.14 -4.50
N SER A 76 7.87 6.91 -5.37
CA SER A 76 7.23 8.06 -6.03
C SER A 76 6.16 7.59 -7.00
N ILE A 77 4.96 8.14 -6.90
CA ILE A 77 3.81 7.78 -7.74
C ILE A 77 3.21 9.01 -8.42
N VAL A 78 2.69 8.78 -9.63
CA VAL A 78 1.81 9.72 -10.34
C VAL A 78 0.38 9.25 -10.16
N ILE A 79 -0.51 10.19 -9.81
CA ILE A 79 -1.93 9.90 -9.61
C ILE A 79 -2.63 10.28 -10.91
N PRO A 80 -3.24 9.30 -11.61
CA PRO A 80 -3.93 9.56 -12.87
C PRO A 80 -5.13 10.48 -12.62
N GLU A 81 -5.57 11.17 -13.66
CA GLU A 81 -6.79 11.97 -13.58
C GLU A 81 -8.00 11.08 -13.29
N ALA A 82 -8.88 11.56 -12.42
CA ALA A 82 -10.15 10.89 -12.18
C ALA A 82 -10.94 10.86 -13.50
N LYS A 83 -11.51 9.68 -13.80
CA LYS A 83 -12.43 9.50 -14.93
C LYS A 83 -13.84 9.91 -14.57
#